data_AF-A0A1Z9LS31-F1
#
_entry.id   AF-A0A1Z9LS31-F1
#
_cell.length_a   1.000
_cell.length_b   1.000
_cell.length_c   1.000
_cell.angle_alpha   90.00
_cell.angle_beta   90.00
_cell.angle_gamma   90.00
#
_symmetry.space_group_name_H-M   'P 1'
#
loop_
_entity.id
_entity.type
_entity.pdbx_description
1 polymer ?
#
loop_
_entity_poly.entity_id
_entity_poly.type
_entity_poly.pdbx_seq_one_letter_code
_entity_poly.pdbx_strand_id
1 'polypeptide(L)'
;MSEAYVCEGTRTPIGKFGGSLSSIRTDDLAALPLISMKKNLQKIDWENLEEVFFGNANQAGEDNRNIARMALLLADLPHTVPGITLNRLCASGMEAISSASRMIKSNEADM
;
A
#
# COMPACT_ATOMS: atom_id res chain seq x y z
N MET A 1 23.75 7.71 4.14
CA MET A 1 22.41 7.16 3.90
C MET A 1 21.61 7.44 5.15
N SER A 2 20.41 7.98 4.99
CA SER A 2 19.40 7.99 6.04
C SER A 2 19.07 6.54 6.43
N GLU A 3 18.53 6.34 7.63
CA GLU A 3 18.03 5.04 8.06
C GLU A 3 16.52 4.99 7.86
N ALA A 4 16.03 3.86 7.33
CA ALA A 4 14.60 3.63 7.13
C ALA A 4 14.04 2.84 8.31
N TYR A 5 12.97 3.34 8.92
CA TYR A 5 12.33 2.73 10.08
C TYR A 5 10.92 2.26 9.74
N VAL A 6 10.52 1.11 10.30
CA VAL A 6 9.11 0.67 10.26
C VAL A 6 8.41 1.25 11.47
N CYS A 7 7.48 2.19 11.24
CA CYS A 7 6.81 2.93 12.31
C CYS A 7 5.50 2.27 12.78
N GLU A 8 4.75 1.64 11.87
CA GLU A 8 3.43 1.06 12.13
C GLU A 8 3.14 -0.09 11.15
N GLY A 9 2.24 -1.01 11.50
CA GLY A 9 1.83 -2.11 10.63
C GLY A 9 0.45 -2.66 10.97
N THR A 10 -0.40 -2.76 9.96
CA THR A 10 -1.72 -3.38 10.07
C THR A 10 -2.00 -4.31 8.88
N ARG A 11 -2.98 -5.20 9.02
CA ARG A 11 -3.39 -6.12 7.95
C ARG A 11 -4.84 -6.54 8.11
N THR A 12 -5.46 -6.97 7.02
CA THR A 12 -6.72 -7.69 7.07
C THR A 12 -6.52 -9.09 7.67
N PRO A 13 -7.61 -9.76 8.09
CA PRO A 13 -7.62 -11.22 8.17
C PRO A 13 -7.28 -11.85 6.81
N ILE A 14 -6.89 -13.14 6.82
CA ILE A 14 -6.68 -13.92 5.60
C ILE A 14 -7.90 -14.80 5.40
N GLY A 15 -8.64 -14.58 4.31
CA GLY A 15 -9.80 -15.38 3.93
C GLY A 15 -9.41 -16.66 3.18
N LYS A 16 -10.22 -17.72 3.30
CA LYS A 16 -10.11 -18.88 2.40
C LYS A 16 -10.68 -18.54 1.02
N PHE A 17 -10.27 -19.28 -0.01
CA PHE A 17 -10.85 -19.17 -1.36
C PHE A 17 -12.37 -19.34 -1.30
N GLY A 18 -13.13 -18.42 -1.91
CA GLY A 18 -14.61 -18.39 -1.81
C GLY A 18 -15.16 -18.14 -0.41
N GLY A 19 -14.33 -17.68 0.53
CA GLY A 19 -14.67 -17.53 1.95
C GLY A 19 -15.04 -16.11 2.35
N SER A 20 -14.72 -15.76 3.60
CA SER A 20 -15.19 -14.56 4.31
C SER A 20 -14.88 -13.21 3.66
N LEU A 21 -13.89 -13.14 2.77
CA LEU A 21 -13.50 -11.91 2.07
C LEU A 21 -13.81 -11.94 0.57
N SER A 22 -14.41 -13.03 0.07
CA SER A 22 -14.58 -13.25 -1.38
C SER A 22 -15.57 -12.29 -2.06
N SER A 23 -16.44 -11.63 -1.29
CA SER A 23 -17.38 -10.64 -1.80
C SER A 23 -16.82 -9.22 -1.81
N ILE A 24 -15.60 -9.00 -1.31
CA ILE A 24 -14.96 -7.68 -1.28
C ILE A 24 -14.11 -7.58 -2.54
N ARG A 25 -14.23 -6.46 -3.25
CA ARG A 25 -13.40 -6.22 -4.42
C ARG A 25 -11.93 -6.14 -4.04
N THR A 26 -11.04 -6.48 -4.97
CA THR A 26 -9.61 -6.56 -4.65
C THR A 26 -9.01 -5.18 -4.31
N ASP A 27 -9.43 -4.13 -5.02
CA ASP A 27 -9.05 -2.73 -4.77
C ASP A 27 -9.62 -2.19 -3.45
N ASP A 28 -10.87 -2.50 -3.12
CA ASP A 28 -11.47 -2.19 -1.81
C ASP A 28 -10.73 -2.89 -0.66
N LEU A 29 -10.37 -4.17 -0.85
CA LEU A 29 -9.62 -4.93 0.15
C LEU A 29 -8.22 -4.34 0.39
N ALA A 30 -7.56 -3.86 -0.66
CA ALA A 30 -6.26 -3.17 -0.59
C ALA A 30 -6.35 -1.80 0.12
N ALA A 31 -7.51 -1.13 0.09
CA ALA A 31 -7.72 0.14 0.77
C ALA A 31 -7.88 -0.01 2.30
N LEU A 32 -8.38 -1.15 2.79
CA LEU A 32 -8.70 -1.33 4.22
C LEU A 32 -7.50 -1.09 5.17
N PRO A 33 -6.28 -1.59 4.91
CA PRO A 33 -5.11 -1.29 5.74
C PRO A 33 -4.77 0.21 5.73
N LEU A 34 -4.89 0.90 4.59
CA LEU A 34 -4.62 2.33 4.47
C LEU A 34 -5.63 3.16 5.29
N ILE A 35 -6.92 2.80 5.22
CA ILE A 35 -7.98 3.42 6.04
C ILE A 35 -7.69 3.23 7.53
N SER A 36 -7.29 2.02 7.93
CA SER A 36 -6.91 1.70 9.31
C SER A 36 -5.71 2.53 9.78
N MET A 37 -4.67 2.65 8.95
CA MET A 37 -3.49 3.46 9.25
C MET A 37 -3.84 4.95 9.36
N LYS A 38 -4.58 5.52 8.40
CA LYS A 38 -5.04 6.93 8.44
C LYS A 38 -5.82 7.23 9.72
N LYS A 39 -6.68 6.30 10.15
CA LYS A 39 -7.45 6.43 11.40
C LYS A 39 -6.59 6.41 12.66
N ASN A 40 -5.55 5.57 12.69
CA ASN A 40 -4.69 5.39 13.86
C ASN A 40 -3.58 6.43 13.95
N LEU A 41 -3.08 6.92 12.81
CA LEU A 41 -1.97 7.86 12.69
C LEU A 41 -2.48 9.28 12.40
N GLN A 42 -3.31 9.81 13.30
CA GLN A 42 -3.98 11.11 13.12
C GLN A 42 -3.05 12.33 13.11
N LYS A 43 -1.79 12.16 13.57
CA LYS A 43 -0.78 13.22 13.61
C LYS A 43 0.12 13.26 12.37
N ILE A 44 -0.03 12.30 11.47
CA ILE A 44 0.72 12.25 10.22
C ILE A 44 0.11 13.22 9.23
N ASP A 45 0.97 13.99 8.58
CA ASP A 45 0.59 14.81 7.44
C ASP A 45 0.60 13.96 6.17
N TRP A 46 -0.58 13.46 5.82
CA TRP A 46 -0.76 12.60 4.64
C TRP A 46 -0.62 13.36 3.32
N GLU A 47 -0.60 14.70 3.30
CA GLU A 47 -0.31 15.45 2.07
C GLU A 47 1.16 15.35 1.66
N ASN A 48 2.04 15.10 2.63
CA ASN A 48 3.48 14.94 2.44
C ASN A 48 3.91 13.47 2.28
N LEU A 49 2.98 12.52 2.12
CA LEU A 49 3.33 11.14 1.79
C LEU A 49 3.84 11.08 0.34
N GLU A 50 5.07 10.61 0.15
CA GLU A 50 5.77 10.74 -1.12
C GLU A 50 5.50 9.61 -2.10
N GLU A 51 5.15 8.40 -1.64
CA GLU A 51 4.82 7.28 -2.50
C GLU A 51 4.08 6.17 -1.75
N VAL A 52 3.15 5.48 -2.42
CA VAL A 52 2.54 4.24 -1.91
C VAL A 52 3.01 3.06 -2.76
N PHE A 53 3.86 2.22 -2.18
CA PHE A 53 4.28 0.96 -2.79
C PHE A 53 3.32 -0.18 -2.43
N PHE A 54 2.74 -0.85 -3.43
CA PHE A 54 1.87 -2.00 -3.21
C PHE A 54 2.30 -3.22 -4.03
N GLY A 55 2.52 -4.34 -3.36
CA GLY A 55 2.87 -5.59 -4.03
C GLY A 55 1.63 -6.33 -4.53
N ASN A 56 1.55 -6.60 -5.84
CA ASN A 56 0.45 -7.38 -6.41
C ASN A 56 0.90 -8.27 -7.56
N ALA A 57 0.59 -9.57 -7.45
CA ALA A 57 1.05 -10.60 -8.36
C ALA A 57 0.17 -10.77 -9.62
N ASN A 58 -1.13 -10.49 -9.54
CA ASN A 58 -2.07 -10.77 -10.63
C ASN A 58 -2.23 -9.56 -11.57
N GLN A 59 -2.88 -8.49 -11.11
CA GLN A 59 -3.10 -7.24 -11.85
C GLN A 59 -4.00 -7.35 -13.10
N ALA A 60 -4.75 -8.44 -13.27
CA ALA A 60 -5.65 -8.63 -14.41
C ALA A 60 -7.15 -8.51 -14.05
N GLY A 61 -7.49 -8.47 -12.76
CA GLY A 61 -8.86 -8.39 -12.26
C GLY A 61 -9.23 -6.98 -11.83
N GLU A 62 -9.95 -6.85 -10.72
CA GLU A 62 -10.26 -5.55 -10.08
C GLU A 62 -9.00 -4.83 -9.57
N ASP A 63 -7.87 -5.51 -9.58
CA ASP A 63 -6.54 -5.06 -9.22
C ASP A 63 -5.70 -4.56 -10.41
N ASN A 64 -6.35 -4.33 -11.56
CA ASN A 64 -5.75 -3.79 -12.78
C ASN A 64 -5.36 -2.30 -12.65
N ARG A 65 -4.56 -1.83 -13.61
CA ARG A 65 -4.23 -0.40 -13.81
C ARG A 65 -3.71 0.29 -12.53
N ASN A 66 -2.76 -0.35 -11.86
CA ASN A 66 -2.06 0.15 -10.67
C ASN A 66 -2.94 0.19 -9.41
N ILE A 67 -3.13 -0.97 -8.77
CA ILE A 67 -3.93 -1.11 -7.54
C ILE A 67 -3.41 -0.24 -6.38
N ALA A 68 -2.10 0.06 -6.30
CA ALA A 68 -1.57 0.98 -5.29
C ALA A 68 -2.27 2.35 -5.36
N ARG A 69 -2.37 2.91 -6.57
CA ARG A 69 -3.03 4.19 -6.83
C ARG A 69 -4.55 4.10 -6.66
N MET A 70 -5.18 2.98 -7.01
CA MET A 70 -6.61 2.80 -6.80
C MET A 70 -6.95 2.71 -5.30
N ALA A 71 -6.19 1.91 -4.55
CA ALA A 71 -6.40 1.68 -3.13
C ALA A 71 -6.21 2.95 -2.30
N LEU A 72 -5.17 3.76 -2.58
CA LEU A 72 -4.96 5.01 -1.84
C LEU A 72 -6.11 6.01 -2.06
N LEU A 73 -6.65 6.09 -3.28
CA LEU A 73 -7.79 6.96 -3.58
C LEU A 73 -9.07 6.48 -2.90
N LEU A 74 -9.33 5.16 -2.89
CA LEU A 74 -10.45 4.56 -2.17
C LEU A 74 -10.32 4.71 -0.65
N ALA A 75 -9.08 4.80 -0.14
CA ALA A 75 -8.79 5.10 1.26
C ALA A 75 -8.86 6.60 1.60
N ASP A 76 -9.27 7.45 0.65
CA ASP A 76 -9.39 8.89 0.82
C ASP A 76 -8.05 9.56 1.18
N LEU A 77 -6.93 9.02 0.70
CA LEU A 77 -5.64 9.72 0.77
C LEU A 77 -5.60 10.88 -0.24
N PRO A 78 -4.82 11.94 0.03
CA PRO A 78 -4.73 13.08 -0.87
C PRO A 78 -4.39 12.65 -2.31
N HIS A 79 -5.12 13.19 -3.28
CA HIS A 79 -4.93 12.82 -4.68
C HIS A 79 -3.54 13.19 -5.23
N THR A 80 -2.78 14.03 -4.53
CA THR A 80 -1.37 14.37 -4.81
C THR A 80 -0.40 13.23 -4.52
N VAL A 81 -0.74 12.31 -3.62
CA VAL A 81 0.12 11.18 -3.22
C VAL A 81 0.21 10.15 -4.35
N PRO A 82 1.38 9.89 -4.95
CA PRO A 82 1.50 8.89 -5.99
C PRO A 82 1.37 7.47 -5.42
N GLY A 83 1.21 6.49 -6.30
CA GLY A 83 1.24 5.08 -5.92
C GLY A 83 1.82 4.25 -7.05
N ILE A 84 2.58 3.21 -6.71
CA ILE A 84 3.15 2.27 -7.67
C ILE A 84 2.94 0.81 -7.25
N THR A 85 2.49 0.00 -8.21
CA THR A 85 2.29 -1.44 -8.02
C THR A 85 3.50 -2.21 -8.49
N LEU A 86 4.04 -3.08 -7.64
CA LEU A 86 5.21 -3.91 -7.93
C LEU A 86 4.82 -5.38 -8.07
N ASN A 87 5.46 -6.08 -9.01
CA ASN A 87 5.27 -7.51 -9.22
C ASN A 87 6.59 -8.28 -9.15
N ARG A 88 6.74 -9.05 -8.08
CA ARG A 88 7.77 -10.09 -7.91
C ARG A 88 7.12 -11.41 -7.50
N LEU A 89 5.98 -11.73 -8.11
CA LEU A 89 5.13 -12.89 -7.78
C LEU A 89 4.84 -12.93 -6.26
N CYS A 90 5.09 -14.06 -5.61
CA CYS A 90 4.86 -14.27 -4.18
C CYS A 90 5.64 -13.27 -3.29
N ALA A 91 6.73 -12.69 -3.80
CA ALA A 91 7.58 -11.75 -3.06
C ALA A 91 7.18 -10.29 -3.28
N SER A 92 6.10 -9.99 -4.00
CA SER A 92 5.74 -8.60 -4.37
C SER A 92 5.58 -7.68 -3.17
N GLY A 93 4.96 -8.15 -2.07
CA GLY A 93 4.83 -7.35 -0.85
C GLY A 93 6.18 -7.05 -0.17
N MET A 94 7.13 -8.00 -0.23
CA MET A 94 8.48 -7.80 0.29
C MET A 94 9.30 -6.84 -0.59
N GLU A 95 9.08 -6.90 -1.91
CA GLU A 95 9.69 -5.94 -2.84
C GLU A 95 9.16 -4.53 -2.56
N ALA A 96 7.87 -4.36 -2.29
CA ALA A 96 7.30 -3.06 -1.91
C ALA A 96 7.97 -2.44 -0.67
N ILE A 97 8.19 -3.24 0.38
CA ILE A 97 8.93 -2.79 1.57
C ILE A 97 10.39 -2.44 1.21
N SER A 98 11.02 -3.26 0.35
CA SER A 98 12.41 -3.03 -0.08
C SER A 98 12.56 -1.77 -0.92
N SER A 99 11.62 -1.49 -1.81
CA SER A 99 11.59 -0.27 -2.63
C SER A 99 11.37 0.98 -1.78
N ALA A 100 10.40 0.96 -0.85
CA ALA A 100 10.19 2.06 0.10
C ALA A 100 11.45 2.33 0.93
N SER A 101 12.06 1.28 1.48
CA SER A 101 13.31 1.40 2.25
C SER A 101 14.46 1.99 1.43
N ARG A 102 14.58 1.63 0.15
CA ARG A 102 15.61 2.18 -0.74
C ARG A 102 15.38 3.67 -1.01
N MET A 103 14.14 4.08 -1.28
CA MET A 103 13.78 5.48 -1.56
C MET A 103 14.09 6.39 -0.37
N ILE A 104 13.78 5.94 0.85
CA ILE A 104 14.17 6.66 2.07
C ILE A 104 15.69 6.72 2.16
N LYS A 105 16.39 5.58 2.09
CA LYS A 105 17.85 5.48 2.24
C LYS A 105 18.64 6.31 1.21
N SER A 106 18.08 6.54 0.02
CA SER A 106 18.66 7.41 -1.02
C SER A 106 18.36 8.90 -0.81
N ASN A 107 17.59 9.27 0.23
CA ASN A 107 17.06 10.60 0.49
C ASN A 107 16.16 11.12 -0.66
N GLU A 108 15.47 10.22 -1.35
CA GLU A 108 14.43 10.56 -2.33
C GLU A 108 13.04 10.69 -1.69
N ALA A 109 12.88 10.18 -0.48
CA ALA A 109 11.70 10.34 0.36
C ALA A 109 12.08 10.41 1.85
N ASP A 110 11.21 10.98 2.67
CA ASP A 110 11.29 10.99 4.13
C ASP A 110 10.22 10.09 4.79
N MET A 111 9.13 9.75 4.08
CA MET A 111 7.99 8.96 4.58
C MET A 111 7.50 7.86 3.63
#